data_AF-A0AAV1EAB5-F1
#
_entry.id   AF-A0AAV1EAB5-F1
#
_cell.length_a   1.000
_cell.length_b   1.000
_cell.length_c   1.000
_cell.angle_alpha   90.00
_cell.angle_beta   90.00
_cell.angle_gamma   90.00
#
_symmetry.space_group_name_H-M   'P 1'
#
loop_
_entity.id
_entity.type
_entity.pdbx_description
1 polymer ?
#
loop_
_entity_poly.entity_id
_entity_poly.type
_entity_poly.pdbx_seq_one_letter_code
_entity_poly.pdbx_strand_id
1 'polypeptide(L)'
;MSLVRMSYGGFVAYSMAAQFKECVERVVICCAGVCLEEKDIKNRLFPVNDVDVAAAILLPETAETMRELLLYAFVKPPKALPSCLLNDFIDTTATNSTTSLSSWSMDNDIYQPELPIPKASAVD
;
A
#
# COMPACT_ATOMS: atom_id res chain seq x y z
N MET A 1 24.45 -5.46 -2.96
CA MET A 1 23.44 -4.86 -3.86
C MET A 1 22.79 -3.64 -3.19
N SER A 2 22.47 -2.58 -3.94
CA SER A 2 21.75 -1.41 -3.41
C SER A 2 20.34 -1.33 -4.01
N LEU A 3 19.35 -1.07 -3.16
CA LEU A 3 17.93 -1.06 -3.52
C LEU A 3 17.33 0.33 -3.26
N VAL A 4 16.55 0.82 -4.21
CA VAL A 4 15.66 1.97 -4.02
C VAL A 4 14.25 1.49 -4.36
N ARG A 5 13.33 1.54 -3.39
CA ARG A 5 11.96 1.06 -3.60
C ARG A 5 10.93 1.97 -2.96
N MET A 6 9.74 1.96 -3.56
CA MET A 6 8.61 2.80 -3.16
C MET A 6 7.37 1.95 -2.89
N SER A 7 6.46 2.47 -2.06
CA SER A 7 5.18 1.83 -1.77
C SER A 7 5.39 0.37 -1.31
N TYR A 8 4.65 -0.60 -1.85
CA TYR A 8 4.79 -2.02 -1.51
C TYR A 8 6.20 -2.57 -1.68
N GLY A 9 6.92 -2.10 -2.71
CA GLY A 9 8.32 -2.47 -2.92
C GLY A 9 9.22 -2.09 -1.75
N GLY A 10 8.84 -1.09 -0.95
CA GLY A 10 9.52 -0.71 0.29
C GLY A 10 9.42 -1.80 1.37
N PHE A 11 8.25 -2.42 1.55
CA PHE A 11 8.07 -3.56 2.46
C PHE A 11 8.90 -4.76 2.02
N VAL A 12 8.88 -5.06 0.72
CA VAL A 12 9.69 -6.14 0.14
C VAL A 12 11.18 -5.86 0.33
N ALA A 13 11.65 -4.65 0.01
CA ALA A 13 13.05 -4.27 0.18
C ALA A 13 13.50 -4.32 1.64
N TYR A 14 12.64 -3.88 2.57
CA TYR A 14 12.91 -3.96 4.00
C TYR A 14 13.07 -5.42 4.44
N SER A 15 12.15 -6.30 4.04
CA SER A 15 12.20 -7.73 4.36
C SER A 15 13.45 -8.40 3.77
N MET A 16 13.78 -8.10 2.51
CA MET A 16 15.00 -8.60 1.87
C MET A 16 16.27 -8.13 2.57
N ALA A 17 16.33 -6.85 2.97
CA ALA A 17 17.47 -6.29 3.70
C ALA A 17 17.64 -6.94 5.08
N ALA A 18 16.53 -7.27 5.76
CA ALA A 18 16.56 -7.90 7.07
C ALA A 18 17.03 -9.37 7.00
N GLN A 19 16.61 -10.11 5.97
CA GLN A 19 16.85 -11.55 5.84
C GLN A 19 18.16 -11.89 5.12
N PHE A 20 18.58 -11.08 4.14
CA PHE A 20 19.73 -11.37 3.25
C PHE A 20 20.81 -10.29 3.35
N LYS A 21 21.36 -10.13 4.56
CA LYS A 21 22.32 -9.07 4.88
C LYS A 21 23.62 -9.17 4.07
N GLU A 22 24.03 -10.38 3.69
CA GLU A 22 25.18 -10.60 2.81
C GLU A 22 24.95 -10.14 1.36
N CYS A 23 23.69 -10.06 0.91
CA CYS A 23 23.33 -9.72 -0.47
C CYS A 23 22.89 -8.26 -0.61
N VAL A 24 22.18 -7.71 0.38
CA VAL A 24 21.66 -6.35 0.38
C VAL A 24 22.51 -5.46 1.28
N GLU A 25 23.28 -4.58 0.66
CA GLU A 25 24.25 -3.71 1.33
C GLU A 25 23.62 -2.38 1.77
N ARG A 26 22.72 -1.83 0.94
CA ARG A 26 22.05 -0.54 1.19
C ARG A 26 20.62 -0.56 0.68
N VAL A 27 19.72 0.06 1.44
CA VAL A 27 18.31 0.21 1.09
C VAL A 27 17.89 1.68 1.25
N VAL A 28 17.15 2.20 0.28
CA VAL A 28 16.42 3.46 0.38
C VAL A 28 14.95 3.16 0.17
N ILE A 29 14.13 3.51 1.15
CA ILE A 29 12.68 3.31 1.14
C ILE A 29 12.01 4.67 1.11
N CYS A 30 11.08 4.86 0.18
CA CYS A 30 10.29 6.09 0.06
C CYS A 30 8.79 5.74 -0.02
N CYS A 31 7.92 6.59 0.55
CA CYS A 31 6.47 6.42 0.47
C CYS A 31 5.97 5.01 0.87
N ALA A 32 6.54 4.42 1.92
CA ALA A 32 6.13 3.10 2.41
C ALA A 32 5.92 3.13 3.93
N GLY A 33 4.85 2.50 4.41
CA GLY A 33 4.49 2.42 5.83
C GLY A 33 5.26 1.37 6.61
N VAL A 34 6.54 1.11 6.31
CA VAL A 34 7.34 0.07 6.98
C VAL A 34 7.57 0.36 8.47
N CYS A 35 7.52 1.64 8.85
CA CYS A 35 7.66 2.11 10.23
C CYS A 35 6.35 2.72 10.77
N LEU A 36 5.20 2.41 10.17
CA LEU A 36 3.92 2.98 10.60
C LEU A 36 3.48 2.33 11.93
N GLU A 37 3.28 3.13 12.98
CA GLU A 37 2.74 2.67 14.25
C GLU A 37 1.30 3.17 14.47
N GLU A 38 0.55 2.56 15.40
CA GLU A 38 -0.82 3.00 15.72
C GLU A 38 -0.90 4.48 16.12
N LYS A 39 0.15 4.99 16.78
CA LYS A 39 0.23 6.39 17.19
C LYS A 39 0.32 7.32 15.98
N ASP A 40 0.95 6.90 14.89
CA ASP A 40 1.11 7.71 13.68
C ASP A 40 -0.20 7.79 12.90
N ILE A 41 -0.97 6.70 12.90
CA ILE A 41 -2.34 6.67 12.39
C ILE A 41 -3.21 7.67 13.18
N LYS A 42 -3.20 7.57 14.51
CA LYS A 42 -3.93 8.47 15.43
C LYS A 42 -3.47 9.94 15.32
N ASN A 43 -2.20 10.17 14.99
CA ASN A 43 -1.59 11.49 14.89
C ASN A 43 -1.62 12.10 13.47
N ARG A 44 -2.66 11.79 12.68
CA ARG A 44 -3.07 12.48 11.42
C ARG A 44 -2.62 11.84 10.08
N LEU A 45 -2.20 10.57 10.05
CA LEU A 45 -2.05 9.87 8.76
C LEU A 45 -3.40 9.60 8.09
N PHE A 46 -4.38 9.21 8.90
CA PHE A 46 -5.78 9.19 8.52
C PHE A 46 -6.57 9.87 9.64
N PRO A 47 -7.33 10.94 9.38
CA PRO A 47 -8.19 11.59 10.37
C PRO A 47 -9.40 10.73 10.77
N VAL A 48 -9.45 9.46 10.33
CA VAL A 48 -10.43 8.46 10.71
C VAL A 48 -9.85 7.57 11.82
N ASN A 49 -10.59 7.48 12.92
CA ASN A 49 -10.19 6.74 14.12
C ASN A 49 -10.48 5.23 14.03
N ASP A 50 -10.94 4.76 12.87
CA ASP A 50 -11.47 3.42 12.64
C ASP A 50 -10.80 2.78 11.43
N VAL A 51 -10.35 1.53 11.59
CA VAL A 51 -9.60 0.78 10.57
C VAL A 51 -10.49 0.40 9.39
N ASP A 52 -11.75 0.05 9.65
CA ASP A 52 -12.69 -0.32 8.60
C ASP A 52 -13.03 0.89 7.73
N VAL A 53 -13.18 2.07 8.35
CA VAL A 53 -13.35 3.33 7.62
C VAL A 53 -12.10 3.69 6.82
N ALA A 54 -10.90 3.53 7.39
CA ALA A 54 -9.65 3.76 6.66
C ALA A 54 -9.51 2.81 5.47
N ALA A 55 -9.89 1.53 5.63
CA ALA A 55 -9.88 0.54 4.57
C ALA A 55 -10.85 0.92 3.44
N ALA A 56 -12.06 1.37 3.76
CA ALA A 56 -13.05 1.81 2.77
C ALA A 56 -12.60 3.03 1.95
N ILE A 57 -11.77 3.90 2.52
CA ILE A 57 -11.18 5.04 1.79
C ILE A 57 -9.99 4.58 0.94
N LEU A 58 -9.14 3.70 1.47
CA LEU A 58 -7.97 3.17 0.75
C LEU A 58 -8.35 2.25 -0.41
N LEU A 59 -9.51 1.58 -0.31
CA LEU A 59 -10.10 0.72 -1.32
C LEU A 59 -11.48 1.29 -1.69
N PRO A 60 -11.51 2.38 -2.47
CA PRO A 60 -12.74 3.09 -2.74
C PRO A 60 -13.67 2.28 -3.64
N GLU A 61 -14.89 2.04 -3.17
CA GLU A 61 -15.96 1.39 -3.94
C GLU A 61 -16.91 2.40 -4.62
N THR A 62 -16.82 3.69 -4.28
CA THR A 62 -17.69 4.75 -4.83
C THR A 62 -16.88 5.96 -5.27
N ALA A 63 -17.45 6.78 -6.17
CA ALA A 63 -16.83 8.03 -6.59
C ALA A 63 -16.55 8.99 -5.42
N GLU A 64 -17.37 8.94 -4.38
CA GLU A 64 -17.24 9.75 -3.16
C GLU A 64 -16.01 9.32 -2.35
N THR A 65 -15.86 8.02 -2.05
CA THR A 65 -14.68 7.51 -1.33
C THR A 65 -13.40 7.65 -2.17
N MET A 66 -13.51 7.57 -3.50
CA MET A 66 -12.39 7.86 -4.40
C MET A 66 -11.96 9.33 -4.35
N ARG A 67 -12.90 10.28 -4.23
CA ARG A 67 -12.54 11.69 -4.03
C ARG A 67 -11.84 11.89 -2.70
N GLU A 68 -12.29 11.24 -1.64
CA GLU A 68 -11.61 11.28 -0.34
C GLU A 68 -10.19 10.73 -0.44
N LEU A 69 -10.00 9.57 -1.08
CA LEU A 69 -8.67 9.01 -1.34
C LEU A 69 -7.75 10.02 -2.05
N LEU A 70 -8.25 10.74 -3.05
CA LEU A 70 -7.48 11.73 -3.77
C LEU A 70 -7.02 12.90 -2.88
N LEU A 71 -7.82 13.27 -1.86
CA LEU A 71 -7.40 14.27 -0.87
C LEU A 71 -6.21 13.79 -0.02
N TYR A 72 -6.11 12.48 0.24
CA TYR A 72 -4.99 11.88 0.95
C TYR A 72 -3.77 11.67 0.07
N ALA A 73 -3.99 11.27 -1.18
CA ALA A 73 -2.92 10.90 -2.11
C ALA A 73 -2.20 12.12 -2.71
N PHE A 74 -2.90 13.26 -2.86
CA PHE A 74 -2.37 14.43 -3.54
C PHE A 74 -2.36 15.67 -2.64
N VAL A 75 -1.20 16.35 -2.58
CA VAL A 75 -1.07 17.67 -1.93
C VAL A 75 -2.01 18.72 -2.53
N LYS A 76 -2.32 18.59 -3.83
CA LYS A 76 -3.26 19.45 -4.57
C LYS A 76 -4.20 18.56 -5.40
N PRO A 77 -5.31 18.08 -4.82
CA PRO A 77 -6.22 17.19 -5.52
C PRO A 77 -6.95 17.94 -6.66
N PRO A 78 -7.29 17.26 -7.76
CA PRO A 78 -8.01 17.88 -8.87
C PRO A 78 -9.44 18.27 -8.43
N LYS A 79 -9.81 19.53 -8.63
CA LYS A 79 -11.08 20.08 -8.09
C LYS A 79 -12.33 19.66 -8.85
N ALA A 80 -12.19 19.21 -10.09
CA ALA A 80 -13.31 18.93 -10.99
C ALA A 80 -13.10 17.60 -11.72
N LEU A 81 -13.19 16.50 -10.97
CA LEU A 81 -13.21 15.14 -11.50
C LEU A 81 -14.67 14.66 -11.68
N PRO A 82 -15.13 14.44 -12.93
CA PRO A 82 -16.41 13.81 -13.20
C PRO A 82 -16.53 12.45 -12.52
N SER A 83 -17.70 12.14 -11.97
CA SER A 83 -17.94 10.84 -11.32
C SER A 83 -17.73 9.65 -12.26
N CYS A 84 -17.97 9.81 -13.58
CA CYS A 84 -17.74 8.74 -14.54
C CYS A 84 -16.28 8.29 -14.58
N LEU A 85 -15.31 9.22 -14.58
CA LEU A 85 -13.88 8.85 -14.59
C LEU A 85 -13.44 8.15 -13.31
N LEU A 86 -14.05 8.52 -12.17
CA LEU A 86 -13.76 7.89 -10.89
C LEU A 86 -14.32 6.47 -10.84
N ASN A 87 -15.55 6.28 -11.30
CA ASN A 87 -16.18 4.97 -11.40
C ASN A 87 -15.43 4.06 -12.40
N ASP A 88 -15.05 4.58 -13.56
CA ASP A 88 -14.26 3.82 -14.55
C ASP A 88 -12.93 3.35 -13.96
N PHE A 89 -12.28 4.19 -13.14
CA PHE A 89 -11.06 3.81 -12.43
C PHE A 89 -11.33 2.68 -11.42
N ILE A 90 -12.36 2.81 -10.59
CA ILE A 90 -12.76 1.79 -9.60
C ILE A 90 -13.05 0.47 -10.32
N ASP A 91 -13.90 0.48 -11.34
CA ASP A 91 -14.31 -0.71 -12.09
C ASP A 91 -13.11 -1.39 -12.76
N THR A 92 -12.20 -0.60 -13.35
CA THR A 92 -10.98 -1.12 -13.97
C THR A 92 -10.06 -1.76 -12.93
N THR A 93 -9.89 -1.14 -11.76
CA THR A 93 -9.05 -1.69 -10.69
C THR A 93 -9.64 -2.98 -10.12
N ALA A 94 -10.94 -3.02 -9.84
CA ALA A 94 -11.63 -4.21 -9.35
C ALA A 94 -11.56 -5.37 -10.36
N THR A 95 -11.83 -5.07 -11.64
CA THR A 95 -11.78 -6.07 -12.73
C THR A 95 -10.37 -6.62 -12.93
N ASN A 96 -9.35 -5.77 -12.86
CA ASN A 96 -7.95 -6.19 -12.95
C ASN A 96 -7.54 -7.03 -11.75
N SER A 97 -7.99 -6.68 -10.54
CA SER A 97 -7.74 -7.49 -9.34
C SER A 97 -8.35 -8.88 -9.47
N THR A 98 -9.61 -9.01 -9.91
CA THR A 98 -10.24 -10.32 -10.15
C THR A 98 -9.52 -11.13 -11.23
N THR A 99 -9.08 -10.48 -12.31
CA THR A 99 -8.35 -11.14 -13.41
C THR A 99 -6.94 -11.55 -12.99
N SER A 100 -6.27 -10.73 -12.17
CA SER A 100 -4.95 -11.07 -11.61
C SER A 100 -5.03 -12.15 -10.54
N LEU A 101 -6.09 -12.18 -9.73
CA LEU A 101 -6.31 -13.22 -8.72
C LEU A 101 -6.69 -14.54 -9.37
N SER A 102 -7.45 -14.54 -10.47
CA SER A 102 -7.72 -15.75 -11.23
C SER A 102 -6.47 -16.28 -11.93
N SER A 103 -5.60 -15.41 -12.46
CA SER A 103 -4.30 -15.84 -13.01
C SER A 103 -3.34 -16.33 -11.92
N TRP A 104 -3.22 -15.61 -10.80
CA TRP A 104 -2.38 -16.01 -9.66
C TRP A 104 -2.88 -17.29 -8.98
N SER A 105 -4.20 -17.52 -8.89
CA SER A 105 -4.75 -18.78 -8.37
C SER A 105 -4.42 -19.98 -9.24
N MET A 106 -4.23 -19.78 -10.56
CA MET A 106 -3.78 -20.86 -11.45
C MET A 106 -2.28 -21.17 -11.31
N ASP A 107 -1.49 -20.21 -10.84
CA ASP A 107 -0.03 -20.36 -10.63
C ASP A 107 0.37 -20.74 -9.18
N ASN A 108 -0.56 -20.71 -8.23
CA ASN A 108 -0.29 -20.88 -6.79
C ASN A 108 -0.31 -22.35 -6.28
N ASP A 109 0.45 -23.23 -6.94
CA ASP A 109 0.89 -24.51 -6.34
C ASP A 109 2.18 -24.36 -5.48
N ILE A 110 2.60 -23.12 -5.22
CA ILE A 110 3.81 -22.82 -4.43
C ILE A 110 3.41 -22.33 -3.03
N TYR A 111 3.27 -23.27 -2.10
CA TYR A 111 3.18 -22.98 -0.67
C TYR A 111 4.42 -22.21 -0.19
N GLN A 112 4.26 -20.96 0.22
CA GLN A 112 5.28 -20.20 0.95
C GLN A 112 4.82 -20.11 2.42
N PRO A 113 5.55 -20.72 3.39
CA PRO A 113 5.22 -20.56 4.80
C PRO A 113 5.30 -19.08 5.19
N GLU A 114 4.38 -18.61 6.04
CA GLU A 114 4.36 -17.23 6.51
C GLU A 114 5.74 -16.81 7.04
N LEU A 115 6.41 -15.92 6.30
CA LEU A 115 7.70 -15.39 6.68
C LEU A 115 7.48 -14.38 7.83
N PRO A 116 8.17 -14.52 8.98
CA PRO A 116 8.02 -13.57 10.08
C PRO A 116 8.40 -12.17 9.62
N ILE A 117 7.44 -11.23 9.66
CA ILE A 117 7.71 -9.83 9.33
C ILE A 117 8.63 -9.26 10.42
N PRO A 118 9.87 -8.85 10.09
CA PRO A 118 10.75 -8.26 11.08
C PRO A 118 10.14 -6.95 11.58
N LYS A 119 10.00 -6.77 12.90
CA LYS A 119 9.53 -5.51 13.47
C LYS A 119 10.55 -4.41 13.15
N ALA A 120 10.13 -3.35 12.46
CA ALA A 120 10.97 -2.17 12.26
C ALA A 120 11.13 -1.44 13.60
N SER A 121 12.36 -1.31 14.07
CA SER A 121 12.69 -0.34 15.12
C SER A 121 12.90 1.00 14.44
N ALA A 122 12.09 2.01 14.80
CA ALA A 122 12.43 3.39 14.49
C ALA A 122 13.81 3.69 15.10
N VAL A 123 14.73 4.17 14.27
CA VAL A 123 16.00 4.73 14.75
C VAL A 123 15.64 6.12 15.29
N ASP A 124 15.91 6.34 16.57
CA ASP A 124 15.71 7.62 17.28
C ASP A 124 16.42 8.80 16.60
#